data_AF-A0A958LN03-F1
#
_entry.id   AF-A0A958LN03-F1
#
_cell.length_a   1.000
_cell.length_b   1.000
_cell.length_c   1.000
_cell.angle_alpha   90.00
_cell.angle_beta   90.00
_cell.angle_gamma   90.00
#
_symmetry.space_group_name_H-M   'P 1'
#
loop_
_entity.id
_entity.type
_entity.pdbx_description
1 polymer ?
#
loop_
_entity_poly.entity_id
_entity_poly.type
_entity_poly.pdbx_seq_one_letter_code
_entity_poly.pdbx_strand_id
1 'polypeptide(L)'
;MFFVFILNLPENSSTKAYSEMSIQWVWEQGEDAFFTLFPDSEVESEDEANQIETSGVQSLPDSDPEPSVLEESTAWPFSLDLDLSFSFFENQSPLVDPNPVPRLQALNDPLDRVSDEFEIPKELYDRTRFWFDVYTKHDSNVHVIHHTRYPWVVFKIIDTKEMVAAGKGPLWLRRDRALKFVSREKVKIIRELRRLARRKNFKRLKGLQLELYTILNQVPGGRRQVIKFASRNVRSQLGQKDFFVSGLKSSGEYLPHMERIFIEQGLPVELTRMPFVESSFNVKAESKVGASGIWQIMPRTGRAYLKVSPHIDERNSPLKATKAAARILRRYNRALKSWPLAVTGYNHGIGGVLKAKRRARSSDLSTIIRRYHRGSFRFASANFYTCFLAALYAEKYNDKIFLGTPREKALEHKVVRLTSGLRLKQVLKSTGLDKQTLLKYNLDLVHSPHRNPWLPKGYELHLPADVGDSVVNKLGKADDHPQTIKKSKKQV
;
A
#
# COMPACT_ATOMS: atom_id res chain seq x y z
N MET A 1 13.80 6.59 4.03
CA MET A 1 12.57 6.27 3.28
C MET A 1 11.52 7.27 3.72
N PHE A 2 11.36 8.34 2.95
CA PHE A 2 10.40 9.39 3.24
C PHE A 2 9.10 9.02 2.52
N PHE A 3 7.98 9.07 3.24
CA PHE A 3 6.65 9.14 2.63
C PHE A 3 6.66 10.27 1.61
N VAL A 4 6.59 9.92 0.33
CA VAL A 4 6.14 10.84 -0.70
C VAL A 4 4.70 10.44 -0.94
N PHE A 5 3.75 11.19 -0.37
CA PHE A 5 2.44 11.26 -1.01
C PHE A 5 2.72 11.86 -2.39
N ILE A 6 2.77 11.00 -3.42
CA ILE A 6 2.82 11.48 -4.79
C ILE A 6 1.47 12.15 -5.01
N LEU A 7 1.49 13.48 -5.03
CA LEU A 7 0.41 14.24 -5.65
C LEU A 7 0.39 13.82 -7.11
N ASN A 8 -0.61 13.03 -7.52
CA ASN A 8 -0.89 12.81 -8.93
C ASN A 8 -1.15 14.19 -9.56
N LEU A 9 -0.22 14.67 -10.37
CA LEU A 9 -0.48 15.79 -11.25
C LEU A 9 -1.21 15.24 -12.49
N PRO A 10 -2.35 15.83 -12.89
CA PRO A 10 -3.13 15.34 -14.01
C PRO A 10 -2.32 15.36 -15.32
N GLU A 11 -2.60 14.37 -16.18
CA GLU A 11 -2.03 14.20 -17.52
C GLU A 11 -2.38 15.39 -18.43
N ASN A 12 -1.62 16.48 -18.32
CA ASN A 12 -1.34 17.46 -19.38
C ASN A 12 -0.48 18.60 -18.80
N SER A 13 0.80 18.35 -18.59
CA SER A 13 1.79 19.42 -18.44
C SER A 13 3.18 18.90 -18.78
N SER A 14 3.55 19.04 -20.05
CA SER A 14 4.94 19.01 -20.50
C SER A 14 5.67 20.23 -19.95
N THR A 15 6.14 20.19 -18.70
CA THR A 15 7.20 21.09 -18.23
C THR A 15 7.78 20.59 -16.91
N LYS A 16 9.08 20.27 -16.95
CA LYS A 16 9.94 19.82 -15.83
C LYS A 16 9.79 20.67 -14.54
N ALA A 17 9.40 21.94 -14.66
CA ALA A 17 9.23 22.89 -13.56
C ALA A 17 8.12 22.51 -12.54
N TYR A 18 7.10 21.73 -12.92
CA TYR A 18 6.07 21.27 -11.95
C TYR A 18 6.59 20.26 -10.95
N SER A 19 7.61 19.51 -11.35
CA SER A 19 8.27 18.54 -10.48
C SER A 19 9.25 19.17 -9.51
N GLU A 20 9.57 20.45 -9.62
CA GLU A 20 10.58 21.10 -8.78
C GLU A 20 9.92 22.00 -7.72
N MET A 21 8.98 22.88 -8.11
CA MET A 21 8.39 23.86 -7.18
C MET A 21 7.35 23.30 -6.19
N SER A 22 6.50 22.35 -6.60
CA SER A 22 5.54 21.70 -5.70
C SER A 22 6.21 20.70 -4.74
N ILE A 23 7.46 20.36 -5.07
CA ILE A 23 8.23 19.26 -4.54
C ILE A 23 9.19 19.71 -3.44
N GLN A 24 9.65 20.95 -3.50
CA GLN A 24 10.50 21.58 -2.49
C GLN A 24 9.77 21.78 -1.15
N TRP A 25 8.46 22.04 -1.16
CA TRP A 25 7.68 22.33 0.06
C TRP A 25 7.22 21.09 0.86
N VAL A 26 7.07 19.92 0.22
CA VAL A 26 6.81 18.65 0.93
C VAL A 26 8.06 18.19 1.69
N TRP A 27 9.24 18.71 1.34
CA TRP A 27 10.55 18.30 1.84
C TRP A 27 11.13 19.18 2.95
N GLU A 28 10.78 20.47 3.04
CA GLU A 28 11.27 21.40 4.09
C GLU A 28 10.82 21.08 5.55
N GLN A 29 10.19 19.94 5.80
CA GLN A 29 9.69 19.56 7.13
C GLN A 29 10.35 18.29 7.69
N GLY A 30 11.51 17.90 7.14
CA GLY A 30 12.02 16.55 7.34
C GLY A 30 13.53 16.35 7.39
N GLU A 31 14.39 17.32 7.64
CA GLU A 31 15.82 17.01 7.91
C GLU A 31 16.39 17.76 9.12
N ASP A 32 16.89 16.96 10.06
CA ASP A 32 18.19 17.14 10.69
C ASP A 32 18.74 15.72 10.95
N ALA A 33 19.99 15.52 10.53
CA ALA A 33 20.83 14.32 10.64
C ALA A 33 20.55 13.15 9.67
N PHE A 34 21.43 12.96 8.66
CA PHE A 34 22.54 11.99 8.73
C PHE A 34 23.35 11.97 7.41
N PHE A 35 24.60 12.46 7.47
CA PHE A 35 25.72 12.01 6.65
C PHE A 35 26.92 11.86 7.60
N THR A 36 27.40 10.64 7.78
CA THR A 36 28.75 10.19 8.22
C THR A 36 28.63 8.69 8.55
N LEU A 37 29.03 7.84 7.60
CA LEU A 37 30.31 7.11 7.52
C LEU A 37 30.30 5.81 8.33
N PHE A 38 30.43 4.67 7.64
CA PHE A 38 31.53 3.71 7.80
C PHE A 38 31.67 2.86 6.52
N PRO A 39 32.90 2.57 6.04
CA PRO A 39 33.21 1.77 4.86
C PRO A 39 33.41 0.27 5.19
N ASP A 40 33.73 -0.50 4.15
CA ASP A 40 33.82 -1.97 4.01
C ASP A 40 34.90 -2.70 4.86
N SER A 41 34.83 -4.05 4.78
CA SER A 41 35.78 -5.11 5.21
C SER A 41 35.83 -5.39 6.72
N GLU A 42 35.92 -6.63 7.24
CA GLU A 42 36.62 -7.83 6.77
C GLU A 42 35.82 -9.12 7.03
N VAL A 43 36.13 -10.11 6.19
CA VAL A 43 35.90 -11.54 6.39
C VAL A 43 37.09 -12.05 7.21
N GLU A 44 36.85 -12.57 8.40
CA GLU A 44 37.80 -13.49 9.05
C GLU A 44 37.07 -14.77 9.45
N SER A 45 37.60 -15.85 8.90
CA SER A 45 37.39 -17.25 9.27
C SER A 45 37.98 -17.51 10.65
N GLU A 46 37.31 -18.33 11.46
CA GLU A 46 38.01 -19.24 12.37
C GLU A 46 37.14 -20.47 12.62
N ASP A 47 37.63 -21.59 12.10
CA ASP A 47 37.35 -22.94 12.54
C ASP A 47 37.94 -23.16 13.94
N GLU A 48 37.22 -23.91 14.78
CA GLU A 48 37.69 -25.12 15.49
C GLU A 48 37.09 -25.31 16.90
N ALA A 49 36.74 -26.59 17.10
CA ALA A 49 36.72 -27.34 18.36
C ALA A 49 35.70 -26.96 19.46
N ASN A 50 34.67 -27.79 19.63
CA ASN A 50 34.88 -29.01 20.41
C ASN A 50 33.74 -30.03 20.27
N GLN A 51 34.18 -31.26 19.98
CA GLN A 51 33.46 -32.51 20.10
C GLN A 51 33.19 -32.84 21.57
N ILE A 52 32.02 -33.42 21.88
CA ILE A 52 31.90 -34.56 22.80
C ILE A 52 30.89 -35.53 22.20
N GLU A 53 31.37 -36.75 21.97
CA GLU A 53 30.67 -37.94 21.49
C GLU A 53 29.93 -38.70 22.61
N THR A 54 29.18 -39.70 22.13
CA THR A 54 28.68 -40.95 22.77
C THR A 54 27.33 -40.80 23.46
N SER A 55 26.31 -41.65 23.28
CA SER A 55 26.12 -42.99 22.66
C SER A 55 24.57 -43.11 22.47
N GLY A 56 23.97 -43.71 21.45
CA GLY A 56 24.14 -45.05 20.89
C GLY A 56 23.22 -46.06 21.59
N VAL A 57 21.99 -46.30 21.08
CA VAL A 57 21.27 -47.61 21.11
C VAL A 57 20.18 -47.63 20.01
N GLN A 58 20.22 -48.68 19.19
CA GLN A 58 19.27 -49.08 18.15
C GLN A 58 18.05 -49.84 18.73
N SER A 59 16.89 -49.78 18.07
CA SER A 59 16.17 -50.97 17.53
C SER A 59 14.72 -50.65 17.10
N LEU A 60 14.43 -50.89 15.81
CA LEU A 60 13.12 -51.23 15.20
C LEU A 60 12.80 -52.73 15.50
N PRO A 61 11.58 -53.30 15.29
CA PRO A 61 10.74 -53.14 14.08
C PRO A 61 9.19 -53.27 14.19
N ASP A 62 8.56 -52.92 13.05
CA ASP A 62 7.35 -53.43 12.37
C ASP A 62 6.15 -54.02 13.13
N SER A 63 4.94 -53.52 12.80
CA SER A 63 3.83 -54.33 12.24
C SER A 63 2.53 -53.51 12.03
N ASP A 64 2.10 -53.37 10.77
CA ASP A 64 0.68 -53.29 10.34
C ASP A 64 0.14 -54.73 10.19
N PRO A 65 -1.18 -55.05 10.25
CA PRO A 65 -2.22 -54.44 9.39
C PRO A 65 -3.67 -54.30 9.96
N GLU A 66 -4.49 -53.56 9.20
CA GLU A 66 -5.97 -53.52 9.12
C GLU A 66 -6.62 -54.94 8.93
N PRO A 67 -7.98 -55.19 8.98
CA PRO A 67 -9.09 -54.33 8.49
C PRO A 67 -10.50 -54.48 9.15
N SER A 68 -11.51 -53.83 8.51
CA SER A 68 -12.96 -54.18 8.42
C SER A 68 -13.91 -53.63 9.52
N VAL A 69 -15.20 -53.27 9.30
CA VAL A 69 -16.14 -53.19 8.17
C VAL A 69 -17.43 -52.48 8.69
N LEU A 70 -18.09 -51.70 7.81
CA LEU A 70 -19.53 -51.38 7.59
C LEU A 70 -20.54 -51.43 8.78
N GLU A 71 -21.59 -50.61 8.87
CA GLU A 71 -22.64 -50.40 7.85
C GLU A 71 -23.66 -49.29 8.30
N GLU A 72 -24.24 -48.60 7.29
CA GLU A 72 -25.64 -48.11 7.11
C GLU A 72 -26.43 -47.32 8.18
N SER A 73 -27.43 -46.47 7.92
CA SER A 73 -28.22 -45.97 6.75
C SER A 73 -28.84 -44.62 7.19
N THR A 74 -29.35 -43.68 6.37
CA THR A 74 -30.50 -43.65 5.42
C THR A 74 -30.48 -42.28 4.72
N ALA A 75 -30.42 -42.16 3.39
CA ALA A 75 -31.54 -42.12 2.42
C ALA A 75 -31.80 -40.70 1.83
N TRP A 76 -31.64 -40.62 0.51
CA TRP A 76 -32.07 -39.62 -0.50
C TRP A 76 -33.59 -39.76 -0.79
N PRO A 77 -34.32 -39.06 -1.71
CA PRO A 77 -33.95 -38.35 -2.97
C PRO A 77 -34.72 -37.01 -3.23
N PHE A 78 -34.43 -36.16 -4.23
CA PHE A 78 -34.87 -36.21 -5.64
C PHE A 78 -34.21 -35.04 -6.43
N SER A 79 -33.54 -35.35 -7.55
CA SER A 79 -33.86 -35.06 -8.96
C SER A 79 -33.75 -33.61 -9.46
N LEU A 80 -32.87 -33.46 -10.45
CA LEU A 80 -32.79 -32.34 -11.39
C LEU A 80 -34.11 -32.19 -12.15
N ASP A 81 -34.58 -30.96 -12.30
CA ASP A 81 -35.21 -30.50 -13.53
C ASP A 81 -34.47 -29.26 -14.04
N LEU A 82 -33.96 -29.40 -15.26
CA LEU A 82 -33.44 -28.35 -16.11
C LEU A 82 -34.65 -27.66 -16.75
N ASP A 83 -34.84 -26.37 -16.46
CA ASP A 83 -35.64 -25.52 -17.34
C ASP A 83 -34.79 -24.36 -17.87
N LEU A 84 -34.63 -24.39 -19.20
CA LEU A 84 -33.91 -23.42 -20.01
C LEU A 84 -34.96 -22.47 -20.57
N SER A 85 -35.16 -21.33 -19.92
CA SER A 85 -35.83 -20.19 -20.54
C SER A 85 -34.97 -18.94 -20.45
N PHE A 86 -34.37 -18.58 -21.58
CA PHE A 86 -33.80 -17.27 -21.85
C PHE A 86 -34.91 -16.21 -21.82
N SER A 87 -34.76 -15.18 -20.99
CA SER A 87 -35.50 -13.92 -21.15
C SER A 87 -34.54 -12.74 -21.09
N PHE A 88 -34.68 -11.91 -22.12
CA PHE A 88 -33.90 -10.73 -22.48
C PHE A 88 -33.77 -9.67 -21.39
N PHE A 89 -32.73 -8.85 -21.54
CA PHE A 89 -32.44 -7.62 -20.79
C PHE A 89 -33.68 -6.75 -20.54
N GLU A 90 -33.95 -6.46 -19.27
CA GLU A 90 -34.72 -5.28 -18.88
C GLU A 90 -33.94 -4.46 -17.84
N ASN A 91 -33.80 -3.17 -18.14
CA ASN A 91 -33.19 -2.14 -17.32
C ASN A 91 -33.75 -2.17 -15.89
N GLN A 92 -32.98 -2.65 -14.92
CA GLN A 92 -33.21 -2.32 -13.51
C GLN A 92 -32.23 -1.23 -13.09
N SER A 93 -32.78 -0.06 -12.78
CA SER A 93 -32.12 0.98 -11.99
C SER A 93 -31.47 0.35 -10.75
N PRO A 94 -30.30 0.83 -10.29
CA PRO A 94 -29.61 0.20 -9.17
C PRO A 94 -30.50 0.26 -7.93
N LEU A 95 -30.99 -0.92 -7.52
CA LEU A 95 -31.75 -1.12 -6.29
C LEU A 95 -30.95 -0.52 -5.12
N VAL A 96 -31.61 0.39 -4.40
CA VAL A 96 -31.10 0.96 -3.16
C VAL A 96 -30.87 -0.19 -2.17
N ASP A 97 -29.63 -0.31 -1.68
CA ASP A 97 -29.23 -1.32 -0.71
C ASP A 97 -30.13 -1.27 0.54
N PRO A 98 -30.87 -2.34 0.86
CA PRO A 98 -31.83 -2.35 1.97
C PRO A 98 -31.16 -2.29 3.34
N ASN A 99 -29.82 -2.40 3.43
CA ASN A 99 -29.10 -2.29 4.69
C ASN A 99 -27.79 -1.48 4.52
N PRO A 100 -27.88 -0.13 4.45
CA PRO A 100 -26.69 0.69 4.23
C PRO A 100 -25.77 0.57 5.44
N VAL A 101 -24.60 -0.04 5.28
CA VAL A 101 -23.51 0.05 6.26
C VAL A 101 -23.03 1.50 6.25
N PRO A 102 -23.29 2.31 7.30
CA PRO A 102 -22.75 3.66 7.37
C PRO A 102 -21.24 3.60 7.23
N ARG A 103 -20.64 4.48 6.43
CA ARG A 103 -19.21 4.47 6.08
C ARG A 103 -18.27 4.14 7.26
N LEU A 104 -18.54 4.67 8.45
CA LEU A 104 -17.72 4.42 9.64
C LEU A 104 -17.93 3.05 10.29
N GLN A 105 -19.11 2.43 10.15
CA GLN A 105 -19.33 1.06 10.62
C GLN A 105 -18.47 0.05 9.88
N ALA A 106 -18.01 0.36 8.66
CA ALA A 106 -17.05 -0.49 7.95
C ALA A 106 -15.80 -0.81 8.79
N LEU A 107 -15.32 0.13 9.62
CA LEU A 107 -14.15 -0.08 10.49
C LEU A 107 -14.39 -1.09 11.63
N ASN A 108 -15.64 -1.50 11.87
CA ASN A 108 -15.99 -2.55 12.83
C ASN A 108 -16.21 -3.91 12.16
N ASP A 109 -15.93 -4.00 10.85
CA ASP A 109 -16.10 -5.20 10.03
C ASP A 109 -17.44 -5.96 10.17
N PRO A 110 -18.61 -5.30 10.03
CA PRO A 110 -19.91 -5.93 10.29
C PRO A 110 -20.27 -7.10 9.35
N LEU A 111 -19.50 -7.29 8.27
CA LEU A 111 -19.70 -8.34 7.27
C LEU A 111 -18.51 -9.31 7.20
N ASP A 112 -17.63 -9.31 8.20
CA ASP A 112 -16.50 -10.25 8.33
C ASP A 112 -15.63 -10.38 7.07
N ARG A 113 -15.17 -9.23 6.53
CA ARG A 113 -14.45 -9.15 5.25
C ARG A 113 -12.93 -9.09 5.40
N VAL A 114 -12.45 -8.90 6.64
CA VAL A 114 -11.05 -8.76 7.01
C VAL A 114 -10.73 -9.80 8.08
N SER A 115 -9.68 -10.60 7.88
CA SER A 115 -9.28 -11.58 8.88
C SER A 115 -8.84 -10.95 10.21
N ASP A 116 -9.00 -11.70 11.30
CA ASP A 116 -8.58 -11.33 12.66
C ASP A 116 -7.12 -10.82 12.74
N GLU A 117 -6.24 -11.33 11.89
CA GLU A 117 -4.83 -10.94 11.83
C GLU A 117 -4.63 -9.45 11.49
N PHE A 118 -5.62 -8.84 10.84
CA PHE A 118 -5.65 -7.42 10.47
C PHE A 118 -6.80 -6.64 11.11
N GLU A 119 -7.37 -7.15 12.21
CA GLU A 119 -8.30 -6.39 13.04
C GLU A 119 -7.63 -5.09 13.51
N ILE A 120 -8.40 -3.99 13.57
CA ILE A 120 -7.89 -2.69 13.99
C ILE A 120 -7.69 -2.70 15.52
N PRO A 121 -6.44 -2.59 16.03
CA PRO A 121 -6.23 -2.56 17.47
C PRO A 121 -6.88 -1.33 18.09
N LYS A 122 -7.51 -1.48 19.26
CA LYS A 122 -8.24 -0.40 19.95
C LYS A 122 -7.40 0.86 20.13
N GLU A 123 -6.11 0.72 20.46
CA GLU A 123 -5.17 1.82 20.66
C GLU A 123 -4.81 2.57 19.36
N LEU A 124 -5.09 1.96 18.20
CA LEU A 124 -4.84 2.51 16.88
C LEU A 124 -6.13 2.94 16.17
N TYR A 125 -7.32 2.65 16.72
CA TYR A 125 -8.60 2.90 16.08
C TYR A 125 -8.78 4.35 15.61
N ASP A 126 -8.59 5.34 16.48
CA ASP A 126 -8.74 6.76 16.12
C ASP A 126 -7.74 7.20 15.04
N ARG A 127 -6.54 6.62 15.06
CA ARG A 127 -5.52 6.88 14.05
C ARG A 127 -5.91 6.27 12.71
N THR A 128 -6.39 5.02 12.69
CA THR A 128 -6.90 4.36 11.48
C THR A 128 -8.11 5.10 10.92
N ARG A 129 -9.06 5.49 11.77
CA ARG A 129 -10.23 6.28 11.38
C ARG A 129 -9.85 7.60 10.71
N PHE A 130 -8.84 8.32 11.21
CA PHE A 130 -8.35 9.53 10.56
C PHE A 130 -7.91 9.26 9.11
N TRP A 131 -7.11 8.21 8.89
CA TRP A 131 -6.66 7.85 7.53
C TRP A 131 -7.80 7.32 6.66
N PHE A 132 -8.75 6.62 7.26
CA PHE A 132 -9.95 6.17 6.58
C PHE A 132 -10.78 7.36 6.08
N ASP A 133 -10.93 8.44 6.85
CA ASP A 133 -11.54 9.69 6.39
C ASP A 133 -10.72 10.33 5.25
N VAL A 134 -9.39 10.31 5.31
CA VAL A 134 -8.53 10.80 4.20
C VAL A 134 -8.79 10.04 2.89
N TYR A 135 -9.03 8.73 2.94
CA TYR A 135 -9.26 7.90 1.75
C TYR A 135 -10.73 7.84 1.29
N THR A 136 -11.69 8.09 2.17
CA THR A 136 -13.11 7.84 1.86
C THR A 136 -13.98 9.09 1.87
N LYS A 137 -13.56 10.14 2.59
CA LYS A 137 -14.35 11.36 2.80
C LYS A 137 -13.77 12.57 2.08
N HIS A 138 -12.45 12.78 2.15
CA HIS A 138 -11.80 14.01 1.70
C HIS A 138 -11.14 13.83 0.33
N ASP A 139 -11.52 14.62 -0.67
CA ASP A 139 -10.87 14.64 -1.99
C ASP A 139 -9.60 15.51 -2.01
N SER A 140 -8.92 15.56 -3.17
CA SER A 140 -7.70 16.34 -3.39
C SER A 140 -7.85 17.86 -3.33
N ASN A 141 -9.04 18.40 -3.05
CA ASN A 141 -9.24 19.83 -2.76
C ASN A 141 -9.31 20.11 -1.26
N VAL A 142 -9.48 19.09 -0.42
CA VAL A 142 -9.65 19.24 1.02
C VAL A 142 -8.32 19.07 1.75
N HIS A 143 -8.00 20.05 2.59
CA HIS A 143 -6.86 20.03 3.51
C HIS A 143 -7.32 19.93 4.95
N VAL A 144 -6.87 18.89 5.64
CA VAL A 144 -7.11 18.67 7.07
C VAL A 144 -5.90 19.14 7.85
N ILE A 145 -6.02 20.22 8.62
CA ILE A 145 -5.00 20.70 9.56
C ILE A 145 -5.19 19.97 10.89
N HIS A 146 -4.19 19.21 11.32
CA HIS A 146 -4.30 18.29 12.45
C HIS A 146 -3.02 18.21 13.28
N HIS A 147 -3.10 17.53 14.41
CA HIS A 147 -1.95 17.25 15.27
C HIS A 147 -1.08 16.12 14.69
N THR A 148 0.24 16.28 14.65
CA THR A 148 1.18 15.30 14.08
C THR A 148 1.16 13.95 14.83
N ARG A 149 1.24 13.97 16.17
CA ARG A 149 1.25 12.75 17.01
C ARG A 149 -0.12 12.09 17.21
N TYR A 150 -1.20 12.86 17.15
CA TYR A 150 -2.58 12.43 17.37
C TYR A 150 -3.42 12.86 16.16
N PRO A 151 -3.33 12.17 15.01
CA PRO A 151 -3.90 12.67 13.75
C PRO A 151 -5.40 12.98 13.81
N TRP A 152 -6.15 12.27 14.65
CA TRP A 152 -7.57 12.50 14.90
C TRP A 152 -7.89 13.84 15.59
N VAL A 153 -6.88 14.50 16.17
CA VAL A 153 -6.99 15.87 16.70
C VAL A 153 -6.93 16.85 15.54
N VAL A 154 -8.08 17.07 14.90
CA VAL A 154 -8.24 17.98 13.76
C VAL A 154 -8.51 19.40 14.27
N PHE A 155 -7.64 20.34 13.89
CA PHE A 155 -7.78 21.76 14.23
C PHE A 155 -8.66 22.52 13.24
N LYS A 156 -8.60 22.18 11.95
CA LYS A 156 -9.37 22.84 10.89
C LYS A 156 -9.43 21.98 9.63
N ILE A 157 -10.56 22.00 8.93
CA ILE A 157 -10.71 21.44 7.59
C ILE A 157 -10.92 22.60 6.63
N ILE A 158 -10.22 22.60 5.50
CA ILE A 158 -10.28 23.65 4.48
C ILE A 158 -10.56 22.98 3.14
N ASP A 159 -11.72 23.25 2.56
CA ASP A 159 -12.01 22.95 1.16
C ASP A 159 -11.48 24.09 0.29
N THR A 160 -10.66 23.77 -0.70
CA THR A 160 -10.05 24.73 -1.62
C THR A 160 -10.68 24.74 -3.01
N LYS A 161 -11.72 23.93 -3.25
CA LYS A 161 -12.36 23.73 -4.56
C LYS A 161 -12.80 25.05 -5.19
N GLU A 162 -13.54 25.87 -4.45
CA GLU A 162 -14.02 27.17 -4.95
C GLU A 162 -12.87 28.13 -5.23
N MET A 163 -11.84 28.14 -4.38
CA MET A 163 -10.66 28.99 -4.55
C MET A 163 -9.85 28.62 -5.80
N VAL A 164 -9.73 27.33 -6.08
CA VAL A 164 -9.06 26.81 -7.28
C VAL A 164 -9.91 27.09 -8.52
N ALA A 165 -11.23 26.91 -8.44
CA ALA A 165 -12.16 27.14 -9.55
C ALA A 165 -12.23 28.62 -9.95
N ALA A 166 -12.36 29.54 -8.98
CA ALA A 166 -12.44 30.98 -9.21
C ALA A 166 -11.08 31.65 -9.50
N GLY A 167 -9.97 30.92 -9.29
CA GLY A 167 -8.64 31.44 -9.53
C GLY A 167 -8.38 31.72 -11.02
N LYS A 168 -7.67 32.82 -11.32
CA LYS A 168 -7.18 33.12 -12.68
C LYS A 168 -5.90 32.35 -13.03
N GLY A 169 -5.71 31.99 -14.29
CA GLY A 169 -4.47 31.39 -14.79
C GLY A 169 -4.44 29.85 -14.76
N PRO A 170 -3.30 29.24 -15.09
CA PRO A 170 -3.19 27.79 -15.22
C PRO A 170 -3.41 27.03 -13.89
N LEU A 171 -3.86 25.78 -13.97
CA LEU A 171 -4.32 24.97 -12.80
C LEU A 171 -3.31 24.92 -11.65
N TRP A 172 -2.04 24.72 -11.96
CA TRP A 172 -0.97 24.64 -10.97
C TRP A 172 -0.85 25.91 -10.12
N LEU A 173 -1.03 27.09 -10.72
CA LEU A 173 -0.84 28.38 -10.05
C LEU A 173 -2.02 28.66 -9.12
N ARG A 174 -3.21 28.22 -9.53
CA ARG A 174 -4.43 28.25 -8.72
C ARG A 174 -4.29 27.34 -7.50
N ARG A 175 -3.76 26.12 -7.70
CA ARG A 175 -3.42 25.18 -6.62
C ARG A 175 -2.33 25.73 -5.69
N ASP A 176 -1.26 26.32 -6.21
CA ASP A 176 -0.22 26.95 -5.40
C ASP A 176 -0.78 28.06 -4.50
N ARG A 177 -1.67 28.90 -5.02
CA ARG A 177 -2.36 29.92 -4.21
C ARG A 177 -3.23 29.31 -3.10
N ALA A 178 -3.97 28.25 -3.41
CA ALA A 178 -4.74 27.52 -2.41
C ALA A 178 -3.84 26.93 -1.31
N LEU A 179 -2.70 26.34 -1.67
CA LEU A 179 -1.71 25.82 -0.73
C LEU A 179 -1.11 26.93 0.14
N LYS A 180 -0.83 28.10 -0.41
CA LYS A 180 -0.39 29.28 0.35
C LYS A 180 -1.46 29.77 1.32
N PHE A 181 -2.75 29.72 0.96
CA PHE A 181 -3.84 30.00 1.88
C PHE A 181 -3.89 29.00 3.05
N VAL A 182 -3.88 27.70 2.77
CA VAL A 182 -3.84 26.64 3.78
C VAL A 182 -2.64 26.81 4.72
N SER A 183 -1.48 27.16 4.17
CA SER A 183 -0.26 27.42 4.95
C SER A 183 -0.42 28.62 5.90
N ARG A 184 -1.08 29.70 5.47
CA ARG A 184 -1.40 30.84 6.33
C ARG A 184 -2.35 30.45 7.46
N GLU A 185 -3.39 29.67 7.18
CA GLU A 185 -4.32 29.18 8.19
C GLU A 185 -3.64 28.28 9.23
N LYS A 186 -2.74 27.39 8.77
CA LYS A 186 -1.90 26.56 9.65
C LYS A 186 -1.03 27.43 10.58
N VAL A 187 -0.41 28.49 10.05
CA VAL A 187 0.42 29.41 10.84
C VAL A 187 -0.43 30.18 11.87
N LYS A 188 -1.67 30.57 11.54
CA LYS A 188 -2.60 31.19 12.51
C LYS A 188 -2.87 30.26 13.69
N ILE A 189 -3.17 28.98 13.43
CA ILE A 189 -3.38 27.96 14.47
C ILE A 189 -2.13 27.82 15.36
N ILE A 190 -0.94 27.69 14.76
CA ILE A 190 0.32 27.59 15.50
C ILE A 190 0.54 28.80 16.40
N ARG A 191 0.27 30.02 15.89
CA ARG A 191 0.43 31.26 16.65
C ARG A 191 -0.53 31.31 17.85
N GLU A 192 -1.79 30.93 17.66
CA GLU A 192 -2.76 30.88 18.76
C GLU A 192 -2.41 29.82 19.80
N LEU A 193 -1.97 28.63 19.39
CA LEU A 193 -1.48 27.60 20.33
C LEU A 193 -0.29 28.12 21.16
N ARG A 194 0.65 28.85 20.54
CA ARG A 194 1.80 29.46 21.26
C ARG A 194 1.33 30.52 22.26
N ARG A 195 0.35 31.36 21.90
CA ARG A 195 -0.24 32.35 22.82
C ARG A 195 -0.95 31.67 23.99
N LEU A 196 -1.77 30.66 23.68
CA LEU A 196 -2.50 29.88 24.67
C LEU A 196 -1.57 29.16 25.66
N ALA A 197 -0.45 28.60 25.18
CA ALA A 197 0.56 27.94 26.01
C ALA A 197 1.21 28.88 27.04
N ARG A 198 1.23 30.19 26.81
CA ARG A 198 1.82 31.20 27.71
C ARG A 198 0.83 31.72 28.76
N ARG A 199 -0.47 31.40 28.64
CA ARG A 199 -1.47 31.89 29.59
C ARG A 199 -1.26 31.31 30.99
N LYS A 200 -1.52 32.14 32.02
CA LYS A 200 -1.49 31.73 33.43
C LYS A 200 -2.69 30.83 33.79
N ASN A 201 -3.88 31.12 33.24
CA ASN A 201 -5.11 30.35 33.44
C ASN A 201 -5.98 30.33 32.16
N PHE A 202 -7.02 29.49 32.16
CA PHE A 202 -7.88 29.21 31.00
C PHE A 202 -9.36 29.58 31.20
N LYS A 203 -9.70 30.40 32.21
CA LYS A 203 -11.10 30.69 32.57
C LYS A 203 -11.86 31.57 31.57
N ARG A 204 -11.15 32.40 30.79
CA ARG A 204 -11.72 33.39 29.85
C ARG A 204 -11.14 33.20 28.45
N LEU A 205 -11.44 32.06 27.82
CA LEU A 205 -11.12 31.78 26.42
C LEU A 205 -12.33 32.09 25.53
N LYS A 206 -12.08 32.61 24.33
CA LYS A 206 -13.12 32.94 23.33
C LYS A 206 -12.62 32.61 21.92
N GLY A 207 -13.56 32.40 21.00
CA GLY A 207 -13.29 32.11 19.58
C GLY A 207 -12.29 30.97 19.40
N LEU A 208 -11.34 31.15 18.47
CA LEU A 208 -10.34 30.16 18.13
C LEU A 208 -9.52 29.64 19.34
N GLN A 209 -9.29 30.45 20.38
CA GLN A 209 -8.58 29.96 21.58
C GLN A 209 -9.39 28.94 22.37
N LEU A 210 -10.71 29.15 22.48
CA LEU A 210 -11.60 28.21 23.15
C LEU A 210 -11.73 26.93 22.32
N GLU A 211 -11.92 27.05 21.01
CA GLU A 211 -11.99 25.91 20.08
C GLU A 211 -10.74 25.03 20.18
N LEU A 212 -9.54 25.62 20.03
CA LEU A 212 -8.28 24.89 20.11
C LEU A 212 -8.06 24.26 21.49
N TYR A 213 -8.46 24.94 22.56
CA TYR A 213 -8.39 24.39 23.92
C TYR A 213 -9.28 23.16 24.07
N THR A 214 -10.54 23.25 23.63
CA THR A 214 -11.53 22.17 23.69
C THR A 214 -11.10 20.96 22.86
N ILE A 215 -10.64 21.18 21.62
CA ILE A 215 -10.14 20.11 20.74
C ILE A 215 -8.98 19.35 21.39
N LEU A 216 -8.15 20.01 22.20
CA LEU A 216 -7.02 19.38 22.89
C LEU A 216 -7.41 18.61 24.18
N ASN A 217 -8.68 18.63 24.59
CA ASN A 217 -9.15 17.85 25.75
C ASN A 217 -9.00 16.35 25.57
N GLN A 218 -9.08 15.86 24.34
CA GLN A 218 -8.84 14.45 24.00
C GLN A 218 -7.37 14.01 24.12
N VAL A 219 -6.43 14.94 24.27
CA VAL A 219 -5.00 14.61 24.42
C VAL A 219 -4.64 14.49 25.90
N PRO A 220 -4.09 13.35 26.36
CA PRO A 220 -3.75 13.15 27.77
C PRO A 220 -2.59 14.05 28.22
N GLY A 221 -2.59 14.43 29.50
CA GLY A 221 -1.52 15.20 30.16
C GLY A 221 -1.92 16.59 30.62
N GLY A 222 -0.96 17.31 31.21
CA GLY A 222 -1.16 18.67 31.71
C GLY A 222 -1.48 19.65 30.58
N ARG A 223 -2.55 20.45 30.74
CA ARG A 223 -3.09 21.31 29.67
C ARG A 223 -2.02 22.22 29.05
N ARG A 224 -1.20 22.89 29.86
CA ARG A 224 -0.13 23.77 29.34
C ARG A 224 0.90 23.01 28.51
N GLN A 225 1.33 21.83 28.96
CA GLN A 225 2.28 20.97 28.27
C GLN A 225 1.68 20.44 26.95
N VAL A 226 0.42 20.00 26.98
CA VAL A 226 -0.32 19.56 25.79
C VAL A 226 -0.41 20.67 24.74
N ILE A 227 -0.79 21.88 25.13
CA ILE A 227 -0.91 23.02 24.20
C ILE A 227 0.46 23.42 23.65
N LYS A 228 1.50 23.48 24.51
CA LYS A 228 2.88 23.75 24.08
C LYS A 228 3.36 22.69 23.08
N PHE A 229 3.06 21.41 23.34
CA PHE A 229 3.40 20.31 22.47
C PHE A 229 2.66 20.40 21.13
N ALA A 230 1.35 20.65 21.15
CA ALA A 230 0.53 20.86 19.96
C ALA A 230 1.05 22.01 19.08
N SER A 231 1.50 23.11 19.67
CA SER A 231 2.05 24.27 18.93
C SER A 231 3.29 23.97 18.07
N ARG A 232 3.95 22.82 18.32
CA ARG A 232 5.11 22.33 17.57
C ARG A 232 4.78 21.15 16.67
N ASN A 233 3.53 20.67 16.71
CA ASN A 233 3.09 19.44 16.08
C ASN A 233 1.81 19.68 15.28
N VAL A 234 1.79 20.72 14.45
CA VAL A 234 0.68 21.01 13.53
C VAL A 234 1.11 20.65 12.12
N ARG A 235 0.30 19.83 11.44
CA ARG A 235 0.50 19.40 10.05
C ARG A 235 -0.78 19.65 9.24
N SER A 236 -0.64 19.75 7.92
CA SER A 236 -1.76 19.69 6.97
C SER A 236 -1.66 18.39 6.17
N GLN A 237 -2.78 17.70 6.01
CA GLN A 237 -2.92 16.48 5.22
C GLN A 237 -3.92 16.73 4.10
N LEU A 238 -3.53 16.46 2.85
CA LEU A 238 -4.44 16.51 1.70
C LEU A 238 -5.32 15.25 1.68
N GLY A 239 -6.59 15.42 1.36
CA GLY A 239 -7.52 14.34 1.06
C GLY A 239 -7.08 13.53 -0.16
N GLN A 240 -7.46 12.26 -0.20
CA GLN A 240 -7.02 11.30 -1.22
C GLN A 240 -8.15 10.45 -1.76
N LYS A 241 -9.41 10.83 -1.51
CA LYS A 241 -10.58 10.07 -1.96
C LYS A 241 -10.59 9.81 -3.47
N ASP A 242 -10.30 10.83 -4.27
CA ASP A 242 -10.24 10.74 -5.73
C ASP A 242 -9.09 9.84 -6.21
N PHE A 243 -7.92 9.92 -5.57
CA PHE A 243 -6.81 9.01 -5.87
C PHE A 243 -7.12 7.57 -5.46
N PHE A 244 -7.78 7.36 -4.31
CA PHE A 244 -8.20 6.05 -3.85
C PHE A 244 -9.24 5.43 -4.80
N VAL A 245 -10.24 6.21 -5.22
CA VAL A 245 -11.23 5.78 -6.23
C VAL A 245 -10.55 5.45 -7.56
N SER A 246 -9.59 6.25 -8.02
CA SER A 246 -8.79 5.92 -9.21
C SER A 246 -8.01 4.62 -9.03
N GLY A 247 -7.42 4.40 -7.85
CA GLY A 247 -6.71 3.18 -7.51
C GLY A 247 -7.62 1.96 -7.44
N LEU A 248 -8.87 2.12 -6.97
CA LEU A 248 -9.85 1.03 -6.97
C LEU A 248 -10.12 0.53 -8.38
N LYS A 249 -10.25 1.46 -9.34
CA LYS A 249 -10.43 1.13 -10.76
C LYS A 249 -9.25 0.31 -11.30
N SER A 250 -8.04 0.85 -11.19
CA SER A 250 -6.82 0.23 -11.75
C SER A 250 -6.38 -1.02 -11.00
N SER A 251 -6.72 -1.15 -9.71
CA SER A 251 -6.41 -2.35 -8.94
C SER A 251 -7.06 -3.60 -9.52
N GLY A 252 -8.21 -3.47 -10.20
CA GLY A 252 -8.94 -4.58 -10.79
C GLY A 252 -8.10 -5.39 -11.80
N GLU A 253 -7.19 -4.75 -12.55
CA GLU A 253 -6.31 -5.42 -13.51
C GLU A 253 -5.32 -6.39 -12.82
N TYR A 254 -4.85 -6.09 -11.60
CA TYR A 254 -3.72 -6.78 -10.98
C TYR A 254 -4.05 -7.54 -9.69
N LEU A 255 -5.00 -7.04 -8.90
CA LEU A 255 -5.26 -7.53 -7.54
C LEU A 255 -5.56 -9.04 -7.48
N PRO A 256 -6.38 -9.63 -8.38
CA PRO A 256 -6.63 -11.08 -8.36
C PRO A 256 -5.36 -11.92 -8.57
N HIS A 257 -4.45 -11.47 -9.44
CA HIS A 257 -3.16 -12.12 -9.65
C HIS A 257 -2.23 -11.93 -8.46
N MET A 258 -2.27 -10.74 -7.84
CA MET A 258 -1.47 -10.46 -6.65
C MET A 258 -1.90 -11.31 -5.45
N GLU A 259 -3.21 -11.46 -5.24
CA GLU A 259 -3.77 -12.33 -4.20
C GLU A 259 -3.32 -13.78 -4.41
N ARG A 260 -3.37 -14.28 -5.65
CA ARG A 260 -2.88 -15.62 -6.00
C ARG A 260 -1.41 -15.79 -5.65
N ILE A 261 -0.55 -14.83 -6.02
CA ILE A 261 0.88 -14.86 -5.66
C ILE A 261 1.07 -14.91 -4.14
N PHE A 262 0.27 -14.16 -3.37
CA PHE A 262 0.37 -14.17 -1.91
C PHE A 262 -0.08 -15.51 -1.31
N ILE A 263 -1.18 -16.09 -1.81
CA ILE A 263 -1.66 -17.43 -1.42
C ILE A 263 -0.57 -18.48 -1.68
N GLU A 264 -0.01 -18.52 -2.90
CA GLU A 264 1.05 -19.46 -3.29
C GLU A 264 2.32 -19.32 -2.43
N GLN A 265 2.57 -18.13 -1.88
CA GLN A 265 3.72 -17.86 -1.01
C GLN A 265 3.40 -18.03 0.48
N GLY A 266 2.20 -18.47 0.84
CA GLY A 266 1.72 -18.65 2.21
C GLY A 266 1.61 -17.32 2.97
N LEU A 267 1.19 -16.25 2.31
CA LEU A 267 1.05 -14.91 2.87
C LEU A 267 -0.41 -14.44 2.88
N PRO A 268 -0.81 -13.61 3.87
CA PRO A 268 -2.14 -13.04 3.89
C PRO A 268 -2.43 -12.13 2.69
N VAL A 269 -3.58 -12.33 2.05
CA VAL A 269 -3.96 -11.60 0.84
C VAL A 269 -4.22 -10.13 1.11
N GLU A 270 -4.58 -9.75 2.33
CA GLU A 270 -4.81 -8.37 2.77
C GLU A 270 -3.60 -7.48 2.50
N LEU A 271 -2.38 -8.03 2.64
CA LEU A 271 -1.13 -7.32 2.37
C LEU A 271 -1.01 -6.82 0.93
N THR A 272 -1.74 -7.42 -0.03
CA THR A 272 -1.80 -6.96 -1.43
C THR A 272 -2.48 -5.58 -1.57
N ARG A 273 -3.10 -5.04 -0.52
CA ARG A 273 -3.67 -3.68 -0.51
C ARG A 273 -2.63 -2.61 -0.17
N MET A 274 -1.41 -2.97 0.22
CA MET A 274 -0.34 -1.98 0.44
C MET A 274 -0.11 -0.99 -0.71
N PRO A 275 -0.24 -1.35 -2.00
CA PRO A 275 -0.10 -0.41 -3.10
C PRO A 275 -1.11 0.75 -3.10
N PHE A 276 -2.26 0.64 -2.42
CA PHE A 276 -3.15 1.79 -2.20
C PHE A 276 -2.45 2.90 -1.41
N VAL A 277 -1.63 2.53 -0.43
CA VAL A 277 -0.88 3.47 0.42
C VAL A 277 0.41 3.93 -0.26
N GLU A 278 1.11 3.03 -0.96
CA GLU A 278 2.40 3.33 -1.59
C GLU A 278 2.26 4.18 -2.84
N SER A 279 1.31 3.86 -3.74
CA SER A 279 1.19 4.52 -5.04
C SER A 279 -0.24 4.89 -5.45
N SER A 280 -1.23 4.57 -4.61
CA SER A 280 -2.65 4.58 -5.01
C SER A 280 -2.91 3.72 -6.26
N PHE A 281 -2.22 2.58 -6.38
CA PHE A 281 -2.26 1.70 -7.57
C PHE A 281 -1.90 2.41 -8.89
N ASN A 282 -1.11 3.49 -8.84
CA ASN A 282 -0.57 4.13 -10.03
C ASN A 282 0.61 3.31 -10.58
N VAL A 283 0.41 2.68 -11.75
CA VAL A 283 1.41 1.85 -12.42
C VAL A 283 2.63 2.61 -12.95
N LYS A 284 2.52 3.94 -13.10
CA LYS A 284 3.60 4.85 -13.53
C LYS A 284 4.28 5.54 -12.33
N ALA A 285 4.01 5.11 -11.10
CA ALA A 285 4.49 5.81 -9.91
C ALA A 285 6.02 5.74 -9.77
N GLU A 286 6.64 6.91 -9.66
CA GLU A 286 8.06 7.08 -9.33
C GLU A 286 8.20 8.19 -8.30
N SER A 287 8.95 7.92 -7.23
CA SER A 287 9.26 8.92 -6.21
C SER A 287 10.58 9.64 -6.52
N LYS A 288 10.73 10.86 -6.01
CA LYS A 288 11.95 11.67 -6.14
C LYS A 288 13.22 10.98 -5.66
N VAL A 289 13.08 10.08 -4.68
CA VAL A 289 14.20 9.35 -4.09
C VAL A 289 14.42 7.99 -4.75
N GLY A 290 13.72 7.74 -5.87
CA GLY A 290 13.95 6.59 -6.75
C GLY A 290 13.11 5.35 -6.43
N ALA A 291 12.13 5.42 -5.52
CA ALA A 291 11.15 4.34 -5.35
C ALA A 291 10.26 4.24 -6.60
N SER A 292 9.90 3.04 -7.05
CA SER A 292 9.31 2.85 -8.39
C SER A 292 8.25 1.73 -8.40
N GLY A 293 7.25 1.88 -9.27
CA GLY A 293 6.13 0.97 -9.49
C GLY A 293 5.08 1.02 -8.38
N ILE A 294 4.05 0.17 -8.50
CA ILE A 294 2.91 0.17 -7.57
C ILE A 294 3.31 -0.16 -6.12
N TRP A 295 4.38 -0.92 -5.94
CA TRP A 295 4.91 -1.32 -4.63
C TRP A 295 5.95 -0.34 -4.07
N GLN A 296 6.29 0.72 -4.81
CA GLN A 296 7.31 1.73 -4.46
C GLN A 296 8.61 1.10 -3.92
N ILE A 297 9.13 0.08 -4.61
CA ILE A 297 10.35 -0.60 -4.17
C ILE A 297 11.57 0.30 -4.44
N MET A 298 12.39 0.53 -3.41
CA MET A 298 13.65 1.27 -3.55
C MET A 298 14.66 0.50 -4.41
N PRO A 299 15.52 1.15 -5.23
CA PRO A 299 16.43 0.45 -6.14
C PRO A 299 17.36 -0.52 -5.41
N ARG A 300 17.93 -0.09 -4.27
CA ARG A 300 18.80 -0.91 -3.43
C ARG A 300 18.10 -2.18 -2.93
N THR A 301 16.82 -2.08 -2.56
CA THR A 301 16.05 -3.24 -2.09
C THR A 301 15.65 -4.11 -3.27
N GLY A 302 15.19 -3.50 -4.37
CA GLY A 302 14.78 -4.19 -5.59
C GLY A 302 15.88 -5.07 -6.16
N ARG A 303 17.13 -4.62 -6.20
CA ARG A 303 18.27 -5.41 -6.72
C ARG A 303 18.48 -6.77 -6.03
N ALA A 304 17.99 -6.97 -4.81
CA ALA A 304 18.07 -8.26 -4.12
C ALA A 304 16.98 -9.26 -4.56
N TYR A 305 15.95 -8.81 -5.28
CA TYR A 305 14.77 -9.62 -5.61
C TYR A 305 14.35 -9.53 -7.08
N LEU A 306 14.81 -8.50 -7.81
CA LEU A 306 14.34 -8.08 -9.12
C LEU A 306 15.52 -7.66 -9.99
N LYS A 307 15.36 -7.80 -11.31
CA LYS A 307 16.28 -7.19 -12.26
C LYS A 307 16.03 -5.69 -12.34
N VAL A 308 17.01 -4.93 -11.88
CA VAL A 308 17.00 -3.46 -11.93
C VAL A 308 18.24 -2.99 -12.70
N SER A 309 18.01 -2.47 -13.89
CA SER A 309 19.03 -2.01 -14.83
C SER A 309 18.47 -0.82 -15.64
N PRO A 310 19.31 -0.06 -16.37
CA PRO A 310 18.82 1.04 -17.20
C PRO A 310 17.81 0.63 -18.29
N HIS A 311 17.77 -0.65 -18.66
CA HIS A 311 16.92 -1.15 -19.75
C HIS A 311 15.69 -1.92 -19.24
N ILE A 312 15.85 -2.62 -18.12
CA ILE A 312 14.82 -3.47 -17.51
C ILE A 312 14.78 -3.08 -16.04
N ASP A 313 13.63 -2.56 -15.61
CA ASP A 313 13.36 -2.26 -14.20
C ASP A 313 12.08 -2.96 -13.75
N GLU A 314 12.25 -4.19 -13.26
CA GLU A 314 11.15 -5.07 -12.85
C GLU A 314 10.35 -4.55 -11.64
N ARG A 315 10.80 -3.47 -11.00
CA ARG A 315 10.01 -2.76 -9.99
C ARG A 315 8.74 -2.14 -10.59
N ASN A 316 8.77 -1.78 -11.87
CA ASN A 316 7.61 -1.23 -12.59
C ASN A 316 6.63 -2.31 -13.06
N SER A 317 7.03 -3.58 -13.12
CA SER A 317 6.10 -4.67 -13.44
C SER A 317 5.26 -5.02 -12.21
N PRO A 318 3.92 -4.82 -12.23
CA PRO A 318 3.06 -5.07 -11.07
C PRO A 318 3.21 -6.49 -10.52
N LEU A 319 3.26 -7.49 -11.38
CA LEU A 319 3.27 -8.90 -10.98
C LEU A 319 4.67 -9.35 -10.49
N LYS A 320 5.74 -8.96 -11.18
CA LYS A 320 7.11 -9.26 -10.72
C LYS A 320 7.41 -8.55 -9.40
N ALA A 321 7.05 -7.27 -9.30
CA ALA A 321 7.18 -6.50 -8.06
C ALA A 321 6.37 -7.10 -6.91
N THR A 322 5.21 -7.72 -7.20
CA THR A 322 4.41 -8.45 -6.20
C THR A 322 5.14 -9.69 -5.67
N LYS A 323 5.73 -10.52 -6.55
CA LYS A 323 6.58 -11.65 -6.12
C LYS A 323 7.74 -11.18 -5.22
N ALA A 324 8.36 -10.05 -5.55
CA ALA A 324 9.40 -9.45 -4.71
C ALA A 324 8.88 -8.91 -3.38
N ALA A 325 7.75 -8.20 -3.37
CA ALA A 325 7.11 -7.68 -2.17
C ALA A 325 6.72 -8.80 -1.20
N ALA A 326 6.17 -9.91 -1.72
CA ALA A 326 5.90 -11.12 -0.94
C ALA A 326 7.16 -11.64 -0.23
N ARG A 327 8.29 -11.76 -0.95
CA ARG A 327 9.58 -12.19 -0.37
C ARG A 327 10.10 -11.22 0.69
N ILE A 328 9.97 -9.90 0.46
CA ILE A 328 10.36 -8.86 1.42
C ILE A 328 9.52 -8.96 2.70
N LEU A 329 8.19 -9.00 2.56
CA LEU A 329 7.25 -9.07 3.68
C LEU A 329 7.41 -10.35 4.48
N ARG A 330 7.59 -11.50 3.82
CA ARG A 330 7.92 -12.76 4.50
C ARG A 330 9.20 -12.65 5.32
N ARG A 331 10.27 -12.08 4.74
CA ARG A 331 11.53 -11.85 5.47
C ARG A 331 11.31 -10.96 6.69
N TYR A 332 10.53 -9.90 6.55
CA TYR A 332 10.28 -8.94 7.62
C TYR A 332 9.44 -9.54 8.73
N ASN A 333 8.36 -10.26 8.39
CA ASN A 333 7.55 -10.95 9.39
C ASN A 333 8.33 -12.07 10.09
N ARG A 334 9.17 -12.82 9.37
CA ARG A 334 10.04 -13.84 10.00
C ARG A 334 10.95 -13.24 11.08
N ALA A 335 11.49 -12.04 10.85
CA ALA A 335 12.39 -11.38 11.78
C ALA A 335 11.67 -10.60 12.89
N LEU A 336 10.51 -10.02 12.61
CA LEU A 336 9.78 -9.15 13.55
C LEU A 336 8.71 -9.91 14.33
N LYS A 337 8.23 -11.03 13.78
CA LYS A 337 7.15 -11.89 14.28
C LYS A 337 5.86 -11.10 14.53
N SER A 338 5.49 -10.23 13.58
CA SER A 338 4.35 -9.33 13.66
C SER A 338 4.13 -8.64 12.32
N TRP A 339 2.94 -8.79 11.74
CA TRP A 339 2.54 -8.05 10.55
C TRP A 339 2.48 -6.54 10.74
N PRO A 340 1.92 -5.99 11.84
CA PRO A 340 2.00 -4.56 12.12
C PRO A 340 3.42 -4.02 12.00
N LEU A 341 4.40 -4.72 12.60
CA LEU A 341 5.81 -4.33 12.51
C LEU A 341 6.40 -4.56 11.12
N ALA A 342 6.03 -5.65 10.42
CA ALA A 342 6.53 -5.95 9.08
C ALA A 342 6.04 -4.91 8.05
N VAL A 343 4.76 -4.53 8.12
CA VAL A 343 4.16 -3.47 7.30
C VAL A 343 4.84 -2.13 7.61
N THR A 344 4.99 -1.75 8.89
CA THR A 344 5.77 -0.55 9.25
C THR A 344 7.22 -0.65 8.76
N GLY A 345 7.83 -1.84 8.82
CA GLY A 345 9.19 -2.11 8.38
C GLY A 345 9.37 -2.00 6.87
N TYR A 346 8.33 -2.29 6.08
CA TYR A 346 8.33 -2.07 4.65
C TYR A 346 8.59 -0.60 4.31
N ASN A 347 7.93 0.31 5.02
CA ASN A 347 8.10 1.76 4.86
C ASN A 347 9.31 2.34 5.59
N HIS A 348 9.68 1.84 6.77
CA HIS A 348 10.72 2.44 7.61
C HIS A 348 12.09 1.77 7.44
N GLY A 349 12.11 0.55 6.91
CA GLY A 349 13.24 -0.37 6.96
C GLY A 349 13.25 -1.22 8.23
N ILE A 350 13.49 -2.51 8.06
CA ILE A 350 13.50 -3.51 9.14
C ILE A 350 14.44 -3.15 10.30
N GLY A 351 15.65 -2.68 10.02
CA GLY A 351 16.63 -2.32 11.05
C GLY A 351 16.16 -1.16 11.94
N GLY A 352 15.46 -0.18 11.34
CA GLY A 352 14.86 0.93 12.07
C GLY A 352 13.74 0.47 13.01
N VAL A 353 12.90 -0.47 12.56
CA VAL A 353 11.84 -1.06 13.38
C VAL A 353 12.40 -1.91 14.51
N LEU A 354 13.45 -2.71 14.26
CA LEU A 354 14.16 -3.45 15.31
C LEU A 354 14.76 -2.52 16.37
N LYS A 355 15.33 -1.39 15.95
CA LYS A 355 15.82 -0.34 16.87
C LYS A 355 14.67 0.25 17.68
N ALA A 356 13.54 0.57 17.05
CA ALA A 356 12.35 1.10 17.71
C ALA A 356 11.79 0.10 18.75
N LYS A 357 11.63 -1.18 18.36
CA LYS A 357 11.22 -2.30 19.23
C LYS A 357 12.11 -2.40 20.47
N ARG A 358 13.43 -2.39 20.28
CA ARG A 358 14.43 -2.45 21.37
C ARG A 358 14.34 -1.24 22.31
N ARG A 359 14.23 -0.03 21.77
CA ARG A 359 14.18 1.22 22.56
C ARG A 359 12.85 1.41 23.28
N ALA A 360 11.74 0.96 22.70
CA ALA A 360 10.42 0.98 23.33
C ALA A 360 10.21 -0.15 24.35
N ARG A 361 11.08 -1.18 24.32
CA ARG A 361 10.96 -2.42 25.10
C ARG A 361 9.59 -3.08 24.91
N SER A 362 9.15 -3.18 23.66
CA SER A 362 7.84 -3.74 23.32
C SER A 362 7.82 -4.18 21.87
N SER A 363 7.15 -5.30 21.59
CA SER A 363 6.77 -5.76 20.23
C SER A 363 5.45 -5.19 19.75
N ASP A 364 4.66 -4.56 20.62
CA ASP A 364 3.40 -3.93 20.24
C ASP A 364 3.65 -2.60 19.54
N LEU A 365 3.14 -2.48 18.30
CA LEU A 365 3.30 -1.30 17.48
C LEU A 365 2.68 -0.06 18.14
N SER A 366 1.55 -0.20 18.84
CA SER A 366 0.90 0.95 19.50
C SER A 366 1.80 1.52 20.61
N THR A 367 2.46 0.65 21.37
CA THR A 367 3.41 1.00 22.42
C THR A 367 4.69 1.57 21.85
N ILE A 368 5.20 1.04 20.74
CA ILE A 368 6.35 1.62 20.02
C ILE A 368 6.02 3.03 19.55
N ILE A 369 4.87 3.24 18.88
CA ILE A 369 4.40 4.55 18.45
C ILE A 369 4.24 5.48 19.65
N ARG A 370 3.85 5.01 20.83
CA ARG A 370 3.71 5.85 22.03
C ARG A 370 5.06 6.20 22.65
N ARG A 371 6.02 5.29 22.69
CA ARG A 371 7.27 5.44 23.46
C ARG A 371 8.48 5.92 22.63
N TYR A 372 8.49 5.69 21.32
CA TYR A 372 9.65 5.96 20.47
C TYR A 372 9.37 7.00 19.38
N HIS A 373 10.04 8.16 19.48
CA HIS A 373 9.86 9.34 18.60
C HIS A 373 11.20 9.96 18.18
N ARG A 374 12.26 9.16 18.11
CA ARG A 374 13.63 9.63 17.87
C ARG A 374 14.10 9.25 16.45
N GLY A 375 14.98 10.09 15.90
CA GLY A 375 15.59 9.87 14.58
C GLY A 375 14.55 9.85 13.45
N SER A 376 14.66 8.89 12.56
CA SER A 376 13.80 8.74 11.38
C SER A 376 12.40 8.16 11.67
N PHE A 377 12.15 7.60 12.87
CA PHE A 377 10.84 7.05 13.22
C PHE A 377 9.91 8.18 13.66
N ARG A 378 9.30 8.84 12.67
CA ARG A 378 8.43 10.02 12.83
C ARG A 378 7.05 9.75 12.25
N PHE A 379 6.35 10.80 11.82
CA PHE A 379 4.97 10.76 11.34
C PHE A 379 4.70 9.64 10.32
N ALA A 380 5.50 9.55 9.27
CA ALA A 380 5.42 8.51 8.24
C ALA A 380 5.34 7.10 8.85
N SER A 381 6.39 6.70 9.55
CA SER A 381 6.54 5.35 10.10
C SER A 381 5.51 5.04 11.17
N ALA A 382 5.13 6.04 11.98
CA ALA A 382 4.10 5.90 13.01
C ALA A 382 2.67 5.76 12.46
N ASN A 383 2.45 6.04 11.17
CA ASN A 383 1.12 5.98 10.56
C ASN A 383 0.98 4.92 9.47
N PHE A 384 2.08 4.39 8.93
CA PHE A 384 2.02 3.49 7.76
C PHE A 384 1.09 2.29 7.94
N TYR A 385 1.15 1.61 9.09
CA TYR A 385 0.26 0.48 9.37
C TYR A 385 -1.22 0.90 9.43
N THR A 386 -1.52 2.04 10.06
CA THR A 386 -2.89 2.56 10.13
C THR A 386 -3.39 3.12 8.80
N CYS A 387 -2.51 3.61 7.93
CA CYS A 387 -2.83 3.90 6.54
C CYS A 387 -3.20 2.62 5.78
N PHE A 388 -2.42 1.56 5.98
CA PHE A 388 -2.68 0.25 5.39
C PHE A 388 -4.03 -0.32 5.84
N LEU A 389 -4.31 -0.34 7.15
CA LEU A 389 -5.61 -0.77 7.66
C LEU A 389 -6.75 0.08 7.08
N ALA A 390 -6.61 1.41 7.08
CA ALA A 390 -7.62 2.28 6.49
C ALA A 390 -7.88 1.98 5.00
N ALA A 391 -6.82 1.73 4.22
CA ALA A 391 -6.93 1.35 2.82
C ALA A 391 -7.55 -0.04 2.62
N LEU A 392 -7.16 -1.01 3.46
CA LEU A 392 -7.72 -2.37 3.46
C LEU A 392 -9.23 -2.34 3.68
N TYR A 393 -9.69 -1.68 4.75
CA TYR A 393 -11.12 -1.56 5.06
C TYR A 393 -11.87 -0.75 3.99
N ALA A 394 -11.28 0.32 3.46
CA ALA A 394 -11.89 1.10 2.38
C ALA A 394 -12.05 0.30 1.08
N GLU A 395 -11.09 -0.58 0.77
CA GLU A 395 -11.16 -1.49 -0.38
C GLU A 395 -12.16 -2.63 -0.15
N LYS A 396 -12.11 -3.29 1.01
CA LYS A 396 -13.01 -4.40 1.35
C LYS A 396 -14.47 -3.99 1.42
N TYR A 397 -14.76 -2.74 1.80
CA TYR A 397 -16.12 -2.16 1.84
C TYR A 397 -16.40 -1.19 0.69
N ASN A 398 -15.63 -1.25 -0.40
CA ASN A 398 -15.78 -0.31 -1.51
C ASN A 398 -17.18 -0.29 -2.15
N ASP A 399 -17.87 -1.42 -2.21
CA ASP A 399 -19.26 -1.59 -2.67
C ASP A 399 -20.27 -0.84 -1.80
N LYS A 400 -19.93 -0.56 -0.53
CA LYS A 400 -20.76 0.22 0.41
C LYS A 400 -20.34 1.69 0.48
N ILE A 401 -19.06 1.98 0.27
CA ILE A 401 -18.48 3.33 0.43
C ILE A 401 -18.48 4.12 -0.87
N PHE A 402 -18.17 3.48 -1.99
CA PHE A 402 -17.93 4.08 -3.30
C PHE A 402 -18.92 3.54 -4.34
N LEU A 403 -20.22 3.71 -4.06
CA LEU A 403 -21.32 3.24 -4.90
C LEU A 403 -21.08 3.56 -6.39
N GLY A 404 -21.22 2.56 -7.26
CA GLY A 404 -21.10 2.73 -8.70
C GLY A 404 -19.67 2.95 -9.23
N THR A 405 -18.63 2.62 -8.46
CA THR A 405 -17.25 2.66 -8.95
C THR A 405 -16.90 1.36 -9.69
N PRO A 406 -16.83 1.34 -11.04
CA PRO A 406 -16.47 0.13 -11.77
C PRO A 406 -15.01 -0.24 -11.51
N ARG A 407 -14.71 -1.53 -11.34
CA ARG A 407 -13.33 -2.02 -11.36
C ARG A 407 -12.97 -2.48 -12.77
N GLU A 408 -11.73 -2.27 -13.16
CA GLU A 408 -11.22 -2.88 -14.38
C GLU A 408 -11.22 -4.41 -14.22
N LYS A 409 -11.38 -5.13 -15.33
CA LYS A 409 -11.30 -6.59 -15.31
C LYS A 409 -9.85 -7.02 -15.10
N ALA A 410 -9.68 -8.19 -14.49
CA ALA A 410 -8.36 -8.79 -14.33
C ALA A 410 -7.64 -8.88 -15.68
N LEU A 411 -6.35 -8.52 -15.70
CA LEU A 411 -5.54 -8.54 -16.91
C LEU A 411 -5.27 -9.99 -17.31
N GLU A 412 -5.96 -10.48 -18.33
CA GLU A 412 -5.74 -11.81 -18.89
C GLU A 412 -4.42 -11.85 -19.65
N HIS A 413 -3.50 -12.70 -19.22
CA HIS A 413 -2.16 -12.76 -19.79
C HIS A 413 -1.57 -14.17 -19.70
N LYS A 414 -0.55 -14.44 -20.51
CA LYS A 414 0.33 -15.61 -20.40
C LYS A 414 1.74 -15.14 -20.04
N VAL A 415 2.47 -15.94 -19.26
CA VAL A 415 3.87 -15.68 -18.94
C VAL A 415 4.74 -16.63 -19.75
N VAL A 416 5.68 -16.07 -20.50
CA VAL A 416 6.63 -16.81 -21.33
C VAL A 416 8.03 -16.55 -20.83
N ARG A 417 8.72 -17.61 -20.41
CA ARG A 417 10.11 -17.50 -19.99
C ARG A 417 11.03 -17.72 -21.19
N LEU A 418 11.74 -16.67 -21.59
CA LEU A 418 12.58 -16.69 -22.79
C LEU A 418 13.67 -17.76 -22.70
N THR A 419 13.81 -18.60 -23.73
CA THR A 419 14.85 -19.65 -23.79
C THR A 419 16.19 -19.14 -24.33
N SER A 420 16.16 -18.01 -25.04
CA SER A 420 17.33 -17.30 -25.58
C SER A 420 17.19 -15.79 -25.37
N GLY A 421 18.27 -15.04 -25.54
CA GLY A 421 18.21 -13.58 -25.50
C GLY A 421 17.64 -13.00 -26.79
N LEU A 422 16.74 -12.03 -26.68
CA LEU A 422 16.05 -11.42 -27.81
C LEU A 422 16.00 -9.90 -27.66
N ARG A 423 16.08 -9.19 -28.78
CA ARG A 423 15.75 -7.76 -28.84
C ARG A 423 14.24 -7.58 -28.86
N LEU A 424 13.74 -6.49 -28.27
CA LEU A 424 12.30 -6.17 -28.25
C LEU A 424 11.66 -6.19 -29.65
N LYS A 425 12.36 -5.70 -30.69
CA LYS A 425 11.89 -5.75 -32.08
C LYS A 425 11.70 -7.18 -32.60
N GLN A 426 12.51 -8.14 -32.16
CA GLN A 426 12.34 -9.55 -32.52
C GLN A 426 11.10 -10.10 -31.85
N VAL A 427 10.85 -9.77 -30.57
CA VAL A 427 9.61 -10.15 -29.87
C VAL A 427 8.38 -9.58 -30.57
N LEU A 428 8.38 -8.29 -30.94
CA LEU A 428 7.29 -7.66 -31.69
C LEU A 428 7.05 -8.35 -33.03
N LYS A 429 8.11 -8.67 -33.78
CA LYS A 429 8.01 -9.41 -35.05
C LYS A 429 7.43 -10.81 -34.88
N SER A 430 7.86 -11.53 -33.84
CA SER A 430 7.39 -12.89 -33.58
C SER A 430 5.95 -12.95 -33.08
N THR A 431 5.53 -11.96 -32.29
CA THR A 431 4.18 -11.90 -31.71
C THR A 431 3.15 -11.22 -32.58
N GLY A 432 3.58 -10.35 -33.51
CA GLY A 432 2.68 -9.50 -34.28
C GLY A 432 2.04 -8.37 -33.47
N LEU A 433 2.37 -8.24 -32.17
CA LEU A 433 1.84 -7.19 -31.33
C LEU A 433 2.44 -5.85 -31.69
N ASP A 434 1.63 -4.79 -31.57
CA ASP A 434 2.16 -3.45 -31.56
C ASP A 434 2.92 -3.18 -30.24
N LYS A 435 3.78 -2.16 -30.28
CA LYS A 435 4.64 -1.83 -29.16
C LYS A 435 3.88 -1.37 -27.92
N GLN A 436 2.78 -0.63 -28.08
CA GLN A 436 2.03 -0.10 -26.95
C GLN A 436 1.34 -1.24 -26.20
N THR A 437 0.74 -2.19 -26.93
CA THR A 437 0.18 -3.40 -26.35
C THR A 437 1.23 -4.19 -25.58
N LEU A 438 2.40 -4.47 -26.18
CA LEU A 438 3.45 -5.22 -25.47
C LEU A 438 3.94 -4.51 -24.19
N LEU A 439 4.08 -3.18 -24.23
CA LEU A 439 4.50 -2.38 -23.07
C LEU A 439 3.43 -2.29 -21.98
N LYS A 440 2.13 -2.40 -22.32
CA LYS A 440 1.05 -2.49 -21.32
C LYS A 440 1.26 -3.70 -20.40
N TYR A 441 1.68 -4.83 -20.96
CA TYR A 441 1.93 -6.06 -20.20
C TYR A 441 3.32 -6.10 -19.56
N ASN A 442 4.29 -5.34 -20.07
CA ASN A 442 5.69 -5.35 -19.62
C ASN A 442 6.15 -3.93 -19.23
N LEU A 443 5.52 -3.39 -18.19
CA LEU A 443 5.79 -2.03 -17.69
C LEU A 443 7.25 -1.83 -17.24
N ASP A 444 7.96 -2.91 -16.94
CA ASP A 444 9.39 -2.95 -16.65
C ASP A 444 10.30 -2.56 -17.82
N LEU A 445 9.74 -2.39 -19.02
CA LEU A 445 10.44 -1.96 -20.22
C LEU A 445 10.14 -0.49 -20.62
N VAL A 446 9.24 0.21 -19.92
CA VAL A 446 8.71 1.53 -20.34
C VAL A 446 9.78 2.63 -20.36
N HIS A 447 10.72 2.59 -19.41
CA HIS A 447 11.75 3.63 -19.25
C HIS A 447 13.07 3.34 -19.99
N SER A 448 13.07 2.36 -20.91
CA SER A 448 14.27 1.99 -21.67
C SER A 448 14.76 3.15 -22.57
N PRO A 449 15.99 3.67 -22.38
CA PRO A 449 16.54 4.77 -23.18
C PRO A 449 16.75 4.37 -24.66
N HIS A 450 16.97 3.08 -24.90
CA HIS A 450 17.06 2.50 -26.23
C HIS A 450 15.82 1.63 -26.45
N ARG A 451 14.83 2.16 -27.16
CA ARG A 451 13.49 1.59 -27.46
C ARG A 451 13.49 0.24 -28.23
N ASN A 452 14.62 -0.47 -28.21
CA ASN A 452 14.83 -1.85 -28.61
C ASN A 452 15.76 -2.58 -27.60
N PRO A 453 15.36 -2.69 -26.31
CA PRO A 453 16.21 -3.27 -25.28
C PRO A 453 16.54 -4.74 -25.58
N TRP A 454 17.68 -5.18 -25.06
CA TRP A 454 18.05 -6.59 -25.02
C TRP A 454 17.37 -7.27 -23.83
N LEU A 455 16.52 -8.25 -24.11
CA LEU A 455 15.87 -9.11 -23.13
C LEU A 455 16.74 -10.36 -22.97
N PRO A 456 17.25 -10.66 -21.76
CA PRO A 456 18.11 -11.81 -21.56
C PRO A 456 17.33 -13.13 -21.62
N LYS A 457 18.05 -14.23 -21.79
CA LYS A 457 17.54 -15.58 -21.49
C LYS A 457 16.98 -15.60 -20.06
N GLY A 458 15.84 -16.26 -19.89
CA GLY A 458 15.15 -16.42 -18.62
C GLY A 458 14.28 -15.23 -18.20
N TYR A 459 14.22 -14.15 -18.99
CA TYR A 459 13.28 -13.05 -18.77
C TYR A 459 11.83 -13.55 -18.85
N GLU A 460 11.02 -13.23 -17.83
CA GLU A 460 9.58 -13.46 -17.82
C GLU A 460 8.90 -12.38 -18.67
N LEU A 461 8.42 -12.75 -19.85
CA LEU A 461 7.68 -11.91 -20.78
C LEU A 461 6.18 -12.14 -20.59
N HIS A 462 5.43 -11.09 -20.29
CA HIS A 462 3.98 -11.15 -20.17
C HIS A 462 3.34 -10.81 -21.52
N LEU A 463 2.44 -11.66 -22.01
CA LEU A 463 1.75 -11.50 -23.28
C LEU A 463 0.24 -11.54 -23.07
N PRO A 464 -0.56 -10.86 -23.91
CA PRO A 464 -2.01 -11.07 -23.97
C PRO A 464 -2.37 -12.56 -24.08
N ALA A 465 -3.49 -12.97 -23.46
CA ALA A 465 -3.92 -14.37 -23.44
C ALA A 465 -4.28 -14.94 -24.83
N ASP A 466 -4.65 -14.08 -25.77
CA ASP A 466 -5.01 -14.40 -27.15
C ASP A 466 -3.79 -14.63 -28.07
N VAL A 467 -2.57 -14.37 -27.60
CA VAL A 467 -1.36 -14.76 -28.35
C VAL A 467 -1.31 -16.29 -28.45
N GLY A 468 -1.25 -16.78 -29.70
CA GLY A 468 -1.28 -18.20 -30.02
C GLY A 468 -0.09 -18.98 -29.45
N ASP A 469 -0.34 -20.22 -29.00
CA ASP A 469 0.65 -21.04 -28.31
C ASP A 469 1.86 -21.40 -29.19
N SER A 470 1.68 -21.45 -30.51
CA SER A 470 2.77 -21.65 -31.47
C SER A 470 3.81 -20.51 -31.44
N VAL A 471 3.38 -19.27 -31.17
CA VAL A 471 4.26 -18.11 -30.98
C VAL A 471 4.93 -18.18 -29.62
N VAL A 472 4.18 -18.54 -28.58
CA VAL A 472 4.70 -18.71 -27.21
C VAL A 472 5.83 -19.74 -27.18
N ASN A 473 5.61 -20.91 -27.79
CA ASN A 473 6.59 -22.00 -27.84
C ASN A 473 7.86 -21.65 -28.63
N LYS A 474 7.76 -20.74 -29.62
CA LYS A 474 8.93 -20.22 -30.34
C LYS A 474 9.78 -19.26 -29.49
N LEU A 475 9.13 -18.50 -28.61
CA LEU A 475 9.82 -17.51 -27.75
C LEU A 475 10.44 -18.15 -26.51
N GLY A 476 9.82 -19.19 -25.97
CA GLY A 476 10.35 -19.88 -24.81
C GLY A 476 9.40 -20.93 -24.25
N LYS A 477 9.56 -21.22 -22.95
CA LYS A 477 8.66 -22.13 -22.24
C LYS A 477 7.54 -21.31 -21.62
N ALA A 478 6.29 -21.73 -21.83
CA ALA A 478 5.17 -21.21 -21.05
C ALA A 478 5.38 -21.60 -19.58
N ASP A 479 5.14 -20.66 -18.67
CA ASP A 479 4.99 -21.01 -17.25
C ASP A 479 3.56 -21.55 -17.09
N ASP A 480 3.43 -22.87 -16.87
CA ASP A 480 2.16 -23.54 -16.60
C ASP A 480 1.69 -23.24 -15.16
N HIS A 481 1.48 -21.96 -14.86
CA HIS A 481 0.67 -21.57 -13.70
C HIS A 481 -0.79 -21.51 -14.15
N PRO A 482 -1.66 -22.46 -13.75
CA PRO A 482 -3.03 -22.51 -14.25
C PRO A 482 -3.76 -21.19 -13.99
N GLN A 483 -4.15 -20.53 -15.09
CA GLN A 483 -4.92 -19.28 -15.10
C GLN A 483 -6.38 -19.50 -14.70
N THR A 484 -6.85 -20.75 -14.66
CA THR A 484 -8.24 -21.11 -14.40
C THR A 484 -8.62 -20.87 -12.95
N ILE A 485 -9.48 -19.87 -12.75
CA ILE A 485 -10.28 -19.71 -11.55
C ILE A 485 -11.20 -20.94 -11.46
N LYS A 486 -10.77 -22.00 -10.77
CA LYS A 486 -11.76 -22.90 -10.16
C LYS A 486 -12.48 -22.04 -9.14
N LYS A 487 -13.75 -21.74 -9.39
CA LYS A 487 -14.64 -21.13 -8.40
C LYS A 487 -14.60 -22.01 -7.15
N SER A 488 -13.80 -21.60 -6.18
CA SER A 488 -13.78 -22.19 -4.85
C SER A 488 -15.13 -21.90 -4.22
N LYS A 489 -16.03 -22.88 -4.26
CA LYS A 489 -17.18 -22.92 -3.35
C LYS A 489 -16.62 -23.03 -1.93
N LYS A 490 -17.04 -22.10 -1.07
CA LYS A 490 -16.81 -22.05 0.39
C LYS A 490 -15.44 -21.50 0.83
N GLN A 491 -15.43 -20.25 1.26
CA GLN A 491 -15.40 -19.93 2.69
C GLN A 491 -16.25 -18.66 2.87
N VAL A 492 -17.31 -18.83 3.66
CA VAL A 492 -18.30 -17.81 4.03
C VAL A 492 -17.69 -16.92 5.09
#